data_AF-A0A1I0MLV7-F1
#
_entry.id   AF-A0A1I0MLV7-F1
#
_cell.length_a   1.000
_cell.length_b   1.000
_cell.length_c   1.000
_cell.angle_alpha   90.00
_cell.angle_beta   90.00
_cell.angle_gamma   90.00
#
_symmetry.space_group_name_H-M   'P 1'
#
loop_
_entity.id
_entity.type
_entity.pdbx_description
1 polymer ?
#
loop_
_entity_poly.entity_id
_entity_poly.type
_entity_poly.pdbx_seq_one_letter_code
_entity_poly.pdbx_strand_id
1 'polypeptide(L)'
;MKTFFLNILLFNLLLLFTSCEQDLLETEIALKTDTQNSAKVTSGIYQSDQPYNLNVVYFVPSDVQMRPEYERRISEFILAAQEYYRQNMHNWGYSNRTFGVLKNPLTNRVKITIVHAANPMSTYSASSYHPILSEVNAWFAAHPSDKTSEHTIVFTAVPTPETPIPFVGNGTSCFVGDNEAWDYQNFNKNTPEGTTVKWYMGGFLHELGHGLGLPHDALPKSQQNVPGYGTSLMSWGNSTYGYSSTILTKSSCAILNNIQVFATTAKPFYGGNKSFTINQLYHSFENGRIRIWGTYTTSQPINAINTYFSPNNQYYAVSSVADGNLVNSFSTYVDISDLYYTNTDYQFIIQAQFPDGGAVYKVYNFPIVNGIPKMDFQTEVSRTGWTISSSSAYPAYPASFAIDGNLNTYWHTNYSPGVLQTDPVPGQAQTFPYFYDINMGAADYIWGLVFTQHQGLARNAKNISVYTRASTAEGWTHRGNYDLKKVAYKQNVLFSQALACRYIRIVFNSSYDGEPYIAMAEIGALK
;
A
#
# COMPACT_ATOMS: atom_id res chain seq x y z
N MET A 1 0.46 -84.38 -19.58
CA MET A 1 -0.97 -84.06 -19.40
C MET A 1 -1.26 -82.84 -20.25
N LYS A 2 -1.80 -83.03 -21.47
CA LYS A 2 -3.25 -82.98 -21.79
C LYS A 2 -3.81 -81.55 -21.56
N THR A 3 -3.89 -80.70 -22.61
CA THR A 3 -5.06 -80.49 -23.53
C THR A 3 -6.19 -79.72 -22.81
N PHE A 4 -6.90 -78.69 -23.30
CA PHE A 4 -7.08 -78.02 -24.60
C PHE A 4 -8.19 -76.92 -24.42
N PHE A 5 -8.47 -76.15 -25.48
CA PHE A 5 -9.68 -75.34 -25.79
C PHE A 5 -9.76 -73.91 -25.18
N LEU A 6 -10.18 -72.84 -25.89
CA LEU A 6 -10.98 -72.73 -27.12
C LEU A 6 -10.78 -71.36 -27.81
N ASN A 7 -10.74 -71.38 -29.15
CA ASN A 7 -10.76 -70.26 -30.10
C ASN A 7 -12.17 -69.67 -30.32
N ILE A 8 -12.29 -68.37 -30.60
CA ILE A 8 -13.18 -67.70 -31.61
C ILE A 8 -12.53 -66.31 -31.86
N LEU A 9 -11.86 -65.90 -32.95
CA LEU A 9 -12.01 -65.95 -34.42
C LEU A 9 -13.02 -64.93 -35.02
N LEU A 10 -12.52 -64.22 -36.06
CA LEU A 10 -13.19 -63.47 -37.15
C LEU A 10 -13.46 -61.97 -36.93
N PHE A 11 -12.68 -61.09 -37.60
CA PHE A 11 -12.86 -60.56 -38.99
C PHE A 11 -13.81 -59.36 -38.98
N ASN A 12 -13.67 -58.25 -39.68
CA ASN A 12 -12.92 -57.74 -40.83
C ASN A 12 -13.37 -56.23 -40.89
N LEU A 13 -12.72 -55.21 -41.46
CA LEU A 13 -12.14 -55.06 -42.79
C LEU A 13 -11.62 -53.59 -42.86
N LEU A 14 -10.43 -53.37 -43.44
CA LEU A 14 -10.00 -52.30 -44.38
C LEU A 14 -10.36 -50.82 -44.10
N LEU A 15 -9.48 -49.81 -44.25
CA LEU A 15 -8.53 -49.55 -45.35
C LEU A 15 -7.40 -48.60 -44.92
N LEU A 16 -6.20 -48.90 -45.45
CA LEU A 16 -5.11 -47.97 -45.72
C LEU A 16 -5.49 -47.05 -46.89
N PHE A 17 -5.12 -45.77 -46.85
CA PHE A 17 -4.07 -45.18 -47.70
C PHE A 17 -4.12 -43.64 -47.67
N THR A 18 -2.91 -43.11 -47.68
CA THR A 18 -2.50 -41.74 -47.93
C THR A 18 -3.22 -41.07 -49.11
N SER A 19 -3.65 -39.82 -48.94
CA SER A 19 -3.74 -38.87 -50.06
C SER A 19 -3.21 -37.51 -49.64
N CYS A 20 -2.19 -37.06 -50.38
CA CYS A 20 -1.95 -35.65 -50.63
C CYS A 20 -3.27 -35.02 -51.08
N GLU A 21 -3.66 -33.92 -50.47
CA GLU A 21 -4.53 -32.96 -51.14
C GLU A 21 -3.84 -31.59 -51.11
N GLN A 22 -3.73 -31.08 -52.31
CA GLN A 22 -3.05 -29.88 -52.74
C GLN A 22 -4.05 -28.75 -52.53
N ASP A 23 -3.87 -27.94 -51.49
CA ASP A 23 -4.65 -26.70 -51.38
C ASP A 23 -4.18 -25.75 -52.48
N LEU A 24 -5.10 -25.53 -53.40
CA LEU A 24 -4.99 -24.67 -54.55
C LEU A 24 -4.68 -23.26 -54.09
N LEU A 25 -3.53 -22.75 -54.53
CA LEU A 25 -3.22 -21.33 -54.62
C LEU A 25 -4.22 -20.68 -55.60
N GLU A 26 -5.35 -20.20 -55.08
CA GLU A 26 -6.07 -19.13 -55.77
C GLU A 26 -5.35 -17.82 -55.50
N THR A 27 -4.76 -17.34 -56.58
CA THR A 27 -3.99 -16.11 -56.67
C THR A 27 -4.97 -14.97 -56.85
N GLU A 28 -5.56 -14.46 -55.76
CA GLU A 28 -6.19 -13.13 -55.81
C GLU A 28 -5.12 -12.06 -55.60
N ILE A 29 -4.61 -11.55 -56.72
CA ILE A 29 -3.97 -10.24 -56.79
C ILE A 29 -5.08 -9.21 -56.52
N ALA A 30 -5.34 -8.93 -55.25
CA ALA A 30 -6.09 -7.76 -54.86
C ALA A 30 -5.16 -6.54 -55.00
N LEU A 31 -5.42 -5.75 -56.05
CA LEU A 31 -4.83 -4.44 -56.28
C LEU A 31 -4.84 -3.61 -54.99
N LYS A 32 -3.68 -3.02 -54.68
CA LYS A 32 -3.58 -1.88 -53.78
C LYS A 32 -4.50 -0.76 -54.27
N THR A 33 -5.59 -0.55 -53.56
CA THR A 33 -6.27 0.74 -53.52
C THR A 33 -6.30 1.21 -52.08
N ASP A 34 -5.58 2.30 -51.89
CA ASP A 34 -5.51 3.14 -50.71
C ASP A 34 -6.93 3.58 -50.33
N THR A 35 -7.49 3.05 -49.23
CA THR A 35 -8.53 3.71 -48.41
C THR A 35 -8.97 2.84 -47.22
N GLN A 36 -8.83 3.40 -46.01
CA GLN A 36 -9.46 3.03 -44.73
C GLN A 36 -8.86 1.85 -43.91
N ASN A 37 -7.81 2.17 -43.16
CA ASN A 37 -7.57 1.59 -41.83
C ASN A 37 -8.66 2.04 -40.84
N SER A 38 -9.90 1.58 -41.07
CA SER A 38 -10.95 1.66 -40.05
C SER A 38 -10.69 0.56 -39.02
N ALA A 39 -10.40 0.95 -37.79
CA ALA A 39 -10.30 0.04 -36.66
C ALA A 39 -11.60 -0.78 -36.57
N LYS A 40 -11.54 -2.09 -36.84
CA LYS A 40 -12.68 -2.96 -36.57
C LYS A 40 -12.79 -3.12 -35.05
N VAL A 41 -13.63 -2.29 -34.43
CA VAL A 41 -14.04 -2.52 -33.05
C VAL A 41 -14.90 -3.78 -33.01
N THR A 42 -14.48 -4.80 -32.25
CA THR A 42 -15.24 -6.05 -32.13
C THR A 42 -16.56 -5.77 -31.43
N SER A 43 -17.66 -5.90 -32.16
CA SER A 43 -19.00 -5.99 -31.59
C SER A 43 -19.27 -7.41 -31.12
N GLY A 44 -19.81 -7.61 -29.92
CA GLY A 44 -20.13 -8.95 -29.45
C GLY A 44 -20.46 -9.05 -27.97
N ILE A 45 -20.81 -10.27 -27.55
CA ILE A 45 -21.04 -10.62 -26.15
C ILE A 45 -19.68 -10.82 -25.49
N TYR A 46 -19.40 -10.05 -24.44
CA TYR A 46 -18.22 -10.23 -23.61
C TYR A 46 -18.55 -11.07 -22.38
N GLN A 47 -17.68 -12.00 -22.04
CA GLN A 47 -17.88 -12.97 -20.96
C GLN A 47 -16.67 -13.04 -20.04
N SER A 48 -16.90 -13.47 -18.81
CA SER A 48 -15.86 -13.77 -17.83
C SER A 48 -16.37 -14.86 -16.89
N ASP A 49 -15.48 -15.76 -16.50
CA ASP A 49 -15.75 -16.77 -15.48
C ASP A 49 -15.67 -16.19 -14.06
N GLN A 50 -15.31 -14.90 -13.93
CA GLN A 50 -15.16 -14.21 -12.66
C GLN A 50 -16.33 -13.25 -12.38
N PRO A 51 -16.78 -13.17 -11.11
CA PRO A 51 -17.88 -12.28 -10.70
C PRO A 51 -17.54 -10.79 -10.79
N TYR A 52 -16.25 -10.43 -10.76
CA TYR A 52 -15.78 -9.05 -10.85
C TYR A 52 -14.68 -8.96 -11.89
N ASN A 53 -14.66 -7.87 -12.65
CA ASN A 53 -13.73 -7.71 -13.76
C ASN A 53 -13.07 -6.34 -13.70
N LEU A 54 -11.78 -6.28 -14.03
CA LEU A 54 -11.05 -5.04 -14.22
C LEU A 54 -11.75 -4.23 -15.32
N ASN A 55 -12.17 -3.01 -15.01
CA ASN A 55 -12.72 -2.12 -16.01
C ASN A 55 -11.57 -1.58 -16.86
N VAL A 56 -11.57 -1.87 -18.17
CA VAL A 56 -10.57 -1.35 -19.10
C VAL A 56 -11.17 -0.20 -19.87
N VAL A 57 -10.63 1.00 -19.67
CA VAL A 57 -11.12 2.24 -20.29
C VAL A 57 -10.10 2.75 -21.30
N TYR A 58 -10.58 3.14 -22.47
CA TYR A 58 -9.83 3.92 -23.45
C TYR A 58 -10.31 5.36 -23.42
N PHE A 59 -9.45 6.24 -22.91
CA PHE A 59 -9.74 7.66 -22.74
C PHE A 59 -9.19 8.46 -23.91
N VAL A 60 -10.06 9.21 -24.57
CA VAL A 60 -9.75 9.89 -25.83
C VAL A 60 -9.96 11.39 -25.67
N PRO A 61 -8.89 12.19 -25.49
CA PRO A 61 -8.98 13.65 -25.47
C PRO A 61 -9.69 14.22 -26.70
N SER A 62 -10.37 15.35 -26.56
CA SER A 62 -11.28 15.85 -27.61
C SER A 62 -10.60 16.23 -28.93
N ASP A 63 -9.29 16.51 -28.89
CA ASP A 63 -8.43 16.86 -30.03
C ASP A 63 -7.54 15.71 -30.50
N VAL A 64 -7.67 14.51 -29.92
CA VAL A 64 -6.87 13.33 -30.26
C VAL A 64 -7.72 12.27 -30.94
N GLN A 65 -7.20 11.72 -32.03
CA GLN A 65 -7.81 10.57 -32.69
C GLN A 65 -7.47 9.28 -31.94
N MET A 66 -8.45 8.37 -31.85
CA MET A 66 -8.19 7.01 -31.38
C MET A 66 -7.02 6.40 -32.15
N ARG A 67 -6.15 5.70 -31.44
CA ARG A 67 -4.98 5.09 -32.06
C ARG A 67 -5.39 3.84 -32.83
N PRO A 68 -4.91 3.66 -34.08
CA PRO A 68 -5.14 2.45 -34.86
C PRO A 68 -4.90 1.19 -34.03
N GLU A 69 -5.76 0.19 -34.27
CA GLU A 69 -5.66 -1.13 -33.62
C GLU A 69 -5.63 -1.09 -32.08
N TYR A 70 -6.12 -0.03 -31.43
CA TYR A 70 -6.09 0.09 -29.96
C TYR A 70 -6.71 -1.13 -29.28
N GLU A 71 -7.80 -1.68 -29.83
CA GLU A 71 -8.47 -2.82 -29.22
C GLU A 71 -7.55 -4.05 -29.15
N ARG A 72 -6.84 -4.35 -30.23
CA ARG A 72 -5.85 -5.43 -30.24
C ARG A 72 -4.69 -5.10 -29.30
N ARG A 73 -4.05 -3.94 -29.47
CA ARG A 73 -2.83 -3.58 -28.71
C ARG A 73 -3.09 -3.60 -27.21
N ILE A 74 -4.17 -2.97 -26.75
CA ILE A 74 -4.56 -2.97 -25.33
C ILE A 74 -4.94 -4.37 -24.85
N SER A 75 -5.70 -5.14 -25.64
CA SER A 75 -6.05 -6.53 -25.27
C SER A 75 -4.80 -7.39 -25.05
N GLU A 76 -3.80 -7.30 -25.92
CA GLU A 76 -2.57 -8.07 -25.79
C GLU A 76 -1.79 -7.72 -24.51
N PHE A 77 -1.66 -6.44 -24.16
CA PHE A 77 -1.06 -6.03 -22.88
C PHE A 77 -1.84 -6.55 -21.67
N ILE A 78 -3.16 -6.39 -21.66
CA ILE A 78 -4.01 -6.84 -20.55
C ILE A 78 -3.94 -8.36 -20.37
N LEU A 79 -3.95 -9.12 -21.48
CA LEU A 79 -3.85 -10.58 -21.43
C LEU A 79 -2.46 -11.05 -20.99
N ALA A 80 -1.40 -10.37 -21.44
CA ALA A 80 -0.04 -10.64 -20.98
C ALA A 80 0.11 -10.35 -19.48
N ALA A 81 -0.49 -9.27 -18.98
CA ALA A 81 -0.58 -9.01 -17.54
C ALA A 81 -1.39 -10.10 -16.82
N GLN A 82 -2.56 -10.46 -17.34
CA GLN A 82 -3.39 -11.51 -16.74
C GLN A 82 -2.60 -12.80 -16.53
N GLU A 83 -1.79 -13.20 -17.51
CA GLU A 83 -0.91 -14.37 -17.42
C GLU A 83 0.25 -14.17 -16.43
N TYR A 84 0.91 -13.01 -16.46
CA TYR A 84 1.99 -12.68 -15.52
C TYR A 84 1.53 -12.80 -14.06
N TYR A 85 0.40 -12.17 -13.73
CA TYR A 85 -0.17 -12.21 -12.38
C TYR A 85 -0.61 -13.63 -12.02
N ARG A 86 -1.17 -14.40 -12.96
CA ARG A 86 -1.55 -15.81 -12.77
C ARG A 86 -0.36 -16.69 -12.40
N GLN A 87 0.75 -16.58 -13.13
CA GLN A 87 1.96 -17.37 -12.88
C GLN A 87 2.54 -17.07 -11.51
N ASN A 88 2.60 -15.79 -11.12
CA ASN A 88 3.11 -15.40 -9.81
C ASN A 88 2.21 -15.89 -8.66
N MET A 89 0.88 -15.81 -8.80
CA MET A 89 -0.05 -16.39 -7.83
C MET A 89 0.16 -17.90 -7.68
N HIS A 90 0.36 -18.61 -8.79
CA HIS A 90 0.65 -20.04 -8.79
C HIS A 90 1.96 -20.36 -8.07
N ASN A 91 3.05 -19.64 -8.39
CA ASN A 91 4.38 -19.86 -7.83
C ASN A 91 4.41 -19.70 -6.30
N TRP A 92 3.51 -18.87 -5.74
CA TRP A 92 3.37 -18.66 -4.30
C TRP A 92 2.30 -19.53 -3.62
N GLY A 93 1.68 -20.46 -4.36
CA GLY A 93 0.73 -21.44 -3.81
C GLY A 93 -0.73 -20.95 -3.72
N TYR A 94 -1.08 -19.85 -4.40
CA TYR A 94 -2.45 -19.30 -4.44
C TYR A 94 -3.27 -19.81 -5.64
N SER A 95 -2.91 -20.97 -6.17
CA SER A 95 -3.50 -21.57 -7.38
C SER A 95 -3.34 -20.69 -8.64
N ASN A 96 -3.95 -21.10 -9.75
CA ASN A 96 -3.91 -20.36 -11.02
C ASN A 96 -4.90 -19.16 -11.03
N ARG A 97 -4.88 -18.33 -9.99
CA ARG A 97 -5.78 -17.17 -9.85
C ARG A 97 -5.17 -15.92 -10.49
N THR A 98 -6.01 -15.09 -11.10
CA THR A 98 -5.63 -13.81 -11.71
C THR A 98 -6.82 -12.85 -11.68
N PHE A 99 -6.63 -11.59 -12.05
CA PHE A 99 -7.73 -10.64 -12.12
C PHE A 99 -8.69 -10.97 -13.27
N GLY A 100 -9.98 -10.77 -13.02
CA GLY A 100 -11.06 -10.97 -13.99
C GLY A 100 -11.02 -9.91 -15.08
N VAL A 101 -11.33 -10.31 -16.31
CA VAL A 101 -11.45 -9.42 -17.46
C VAL A 101 -12.56 -9.97 -18.34
N LEU A 102 -13.45 -9.08 -18.80
CA LEU A 102 -14.47 -9.41 -19.79
C LEU A 102 -13.82 -9.57 -21.16
N LYS A 103 -14.03 -10.71 -21.82
CA LYS A 103 -13.42 -11.05 -23.11
C LYS A 103 -14.47 -11.50 -24.12
N ASN A 104 -14.24 -11.17 -25.39
CA ASN A 104 -15.01 -11.75 -26.49
C ASN A 104 -14.50 -13.18 -26.73
N PRO A 105 -15.36 -14.21 -26.64
CA PRO A 105 -14.94 -15.61 -26.76
C PRO A 105 -14.46 -16.00 -28.16
N LEU A 106 -14.83 -15.25 -29.21
CA LEU A 106 -14.46 -15.54 -30.60
C LEU A 106 -13.10 -14.93 -30.97
N THR A 107 -12.82 -13.73 -30.49
CA THR A 107 -11.62 -12.96 -30.87
C THR A 107 -10.57 -12.89 -29.78
N ASN A 108 -10.92 -13.31 -28.56
CA ASN A 108 -10.13 -13.13 -27.33
C ASN A 108 -9.75 -11.66 -27.08
N ARG A 109 -10.56 -10.70 -27.57
CA ARG A 109 -10.38 -9.26 -27.29
C ARG A 109 -11.05 -8.88 -25.99
N VAL A 110 -10.42 -7.97 -25.25
CA VAL A 110 -10.92 -7.44 -23.98
C VAL A 110 -12.03 -6.43 -24.23
N LYS A 111 -13.06 -6.41 -23.38
CA LYS A 111 -14.07 -5.33 -23.38
C LYS A 111 -13.38 -4.02 -22.99
N ILE A 112 -13.35 -3.07 -23.92
CA ILE A 112 -12.76 -1.75 -23.70
C ILE A 112 -13.87 -0.70 -23.78
N THR A 113 -14.08 0.00 -22.67
CA THR A 113 -15.02 1.13 -22.59
C THR A 113 -14.36 2.37 -23.17
N ILE A 114 -14.96 2.98 -24.19
CA ILE A 114 -14.45 4.22 -24.78
C ILE A 114 -15.06 5.41 -24.03
N VAL A 115 -14.22 6.30 -23.52
CA VAL A 115 -14.62 7.57 -22.90
C VAL A 115 -14.04 8.70 -23.73
N HIS A 116 -14.92 9.42 -24.43
CA HIS A 116 -14.56 10.65 -25.12
C HIS A 116 -14.52 11.79 -24.11
N ALA A 117 -13.35 12.40 -24.00
CA ALA A 117 -13.12 13.44 -23.02
C ALA A 117 -13.72 14.77 -23.46
N ALA A 118 -14.12 15.60 -22.50
CA ALA A 118 -14.69 16.92 -22.80
C ALA A 118 -13.63 17.93 -23.27
N ASN A 119 -12.39 17.78 -22.78
CA ASN A 119 -11.32 18.76 -22.98
C ASN A 119 -10.18 18.20 -23.86
N PRO A 120 -9.38 19.09 -24.49
CA PRO A 120 -8.22 18.68 -25.29
C PRO A 120 -7.10 18.11 -24.42
N MET A 121 -6.16 17.39 -25.04
CA MET A 121 -5.03 16.70 -24.42
C MET A 121 -4.25 17.61 -23.45
N SER A 122 -4.06 18.88 -23.81
CA SER A 122 -3.36 19.87 -23.00
C SER A 122 -3.95 20.12 -21.61
N THR A 123 -5.19 19.69 -21.36
CA THR A 123 -5.87 19.80 -20.07
C THR A 123 -5.42 18.71 -19.09
N TYR A 124 -5.01 17.55 -19.59
CA TYR A 124 -4.66 16.39 -18.76
C TYR A 124 -3.15 16.37 -18.50
N SER A 125 -2.75 16.90 -17.34
CA SER A 125 -1.34 16.98 -16.95
C SER A 125 -0.78 15.66 -16.43
N ALA A 126 0.50 15.37 -16.70
CA ALA A 126 1.21 14.23 -16.11
C ALA A 126 1.25 14.22 -14.57
N SER A 127 1.10 15.38 -13.92
CA SER A 127 1.18 15.50 -12.45
C SER A 127 -0.13 15.16 -11.74
N SER A 128 -1.24 14.98 -12.45
CA SER A 128 -2.53 14.67 -11.82
C SER A 128 -3.42 13.81 -12.71
N TYR A 129 -3.81 12.65 -12.19
CA TYR A 129 -4.79 11.77 -12.81
C TYR A 129 -6.26 12.16 -12.51
N HIS A 130 -6.49 13.09 -11.57
CA HIS A 130 -7.83 13.43 -11.08
C HIS A 130 -8.80 13.92 -12.18
N PRO A 131 -8.39 14.75 -13.16
CA PRO A 131 -9.30 15.17 -14.23
C PRO A 131 -9.80 13.99 -15.08
N ILE A 132 -8.89 13.07 -15.46
CA ILE A 132 -9.25 11.85 -16.20
C ILE A 132 -10.19 10.98 -15.36
N LEU A 133 -9.85 10.74 -14.08
CA LEU A 133 -10.66 9.93 -13.17
C LEU A 133 -12.07 10.51 -12.99
N SER A 134 -12.20 11.84 -12.91
CA SER A 134 -13.49 12.51 -12.78
C SER A 134 -14.40 12.24 -13.98
N GLU A 135 -13.87 12.35 -15.20
CA GLU A 135 -14.66 12.10 -16.42
C GLU A 135 -15.00 10.61 -16.58
N VAL A 136 -14.07 9.71 -16.26
CA VAL A 136 -14.33 8.26 -16.25
C VAL A 136 -15.40 7.88 -15.21
N ASN A 137 -15.34 8.47 -14.01
CA ASN A 137 -16.36 8.24 -12.98
C ASN A 137 -17.72 8.79 -13.38
N ALA A 138 -17.77 9.97 -14.01
CA ALA A 138 -19.01 10.52 -14.55
C ALA A 138 -19.61 9.60 -15.64
N TRP A 139 -18.76 9.02 -16.49
CA TRP A 139 -19.19 8.04 -17.47
C TRP A 139 -19.79 6.80 -16.82
N PHE A 140 -19.13 6.21 -15.80
CA PHE A 140 -19.68 5.04 -15.10
C PHE A 140 -20.94 5.36 -14.29
N ALA A 141 -21.08 6.58 -13.78
CA ALA A 141 -22.31 7.01 -13.12
C ALA A 141 -23.50 7.06 -14.10
N ALA A 142 -23.25 7.45 -15.36
CA ALA A 142 -24.26 7.43 -16.43
C ALA A 142 -24.47 6.03 -17.04
N HIS A 143 -23.47 5.15 -16.95
CA HIS A 143 -23.48 3.79 -17.52
C HIS A 143 -23.13 2.72 -16.45
N PRO A 144 -23.94 2.58 -15.39
CA PRO A 144 -23.58 1.74 -14.24
C PRO A 144 -23.43 0.25 -14.59
N SER A 145 -24.12 -0.23 -15.64
CA SER A 145 -24.00 -1.62 -16.12
C SER A 145 -22.62 -1.97 -16.68
N ASP A 146 -21.84 -0.96 -17.06
CA ASP A 146 -20.50 -1.15 -17.61
C ASP A 146 -19.41 -1.13 -16.54
N LYS A 147 -19.74 -0.72 -15.30
CA LYS A 147 -18.83 -0.82 -14.15
C LYS A 147 -18.95 -2.21 -13.52
N THR A 148 -17.93 -3.03 -13.71
CA THR A 148 -17.92 -4.46 -13.33
C THR A 148 -17.06 -4.77 -12.11
N SER A 149 -16.35 -3.77 -11.59
CA SER A 149 -15.67 -3.78 -10.30
C SER A 149 -15.33 -2.34 -9.87
N GLU A 150 -14.71 -2.20 -8.70
CA GLU A 150 -14.12 -0.96 -8.22
C GLU A 150 -12.73 -0.68 -8.82
N HIS A 151 -12.15 -1.63 -9.57
CA HIS A 151 -10.84 -1.49 -10.19
C HIS A 151 -10.94 -1.05 -11.65
N THR A 152 -10.24 0.02 -11.99
CA THR A 152 -10.25 0.59 -13.34
C THR A 152 -8.83 0.87 -13.80
N ILE A 153 -8.50 0.44 -15.03
CA ILE A 153 -7.32 0.89 -15.75
C ILE A 153 -7.74 1.78 -16.92
N VAL A 154 -7.05 2.91 -17.07
CA VAL A 154 -7.30 3.89 -18.11
C VAL A 154 -6.10 3.98 -19.04
N PHE A 155 -6.31 3.67 -20.31
CA PHE A 155 -5.38 3.89 -21.40
C PHE A 155 -5.74 5.20 -22.09
N THR A 156 -4.87 6.20 -21.97
CA THR A 156 -5.06 7.51 -22.61
C THR A 156 -4.47 7.49 -24.03
N ALA A 157 -5.28 7.75 -25.05
CA ALA A 157 -4.79 7.90 -26.42
C ALA A 157 -3.82 9.10 -26.48
N VAL A 158 -2.56 8.86 -26.85
CA VAL A 158 -1.56 9.93 -26.98
C VAL A 158 -1.06 10.10 -28.43
N PRO A 159 -0.92 11.35 -28.92
CA PRO A 159 -0.44 11.61 -30.28
C PRO A 159 1.00 11.14 -30.49
N THR A 160 1.87 11.29 -29.49
CA THR A 160 3.24 10.76 -29.50
C THR A 160 3.60 10.09 -28.17
N PRO A 161 4.55 9.14 -28.14
CA PRO A 161 5.01 8.49 -26.90
C PRO A 161 5.52 9.45 -25.82
N GLU A 162 6.00 10.63 -26.20
CA GLU A 162 6.55 11.66 -25.30
C GLU A 162 5.46 12.55 -24.68
N THR A 163 4.19 12.37 -25.09
CA THR A 163 3.09 13.19 -24.58
C THR A 163 2.97 13.00 -23.06
N PRO A 164 3.08 14.08 -22.27
CA PRO A 164 3.09 13.97 -20.81
C PRO A 164 1.68 13.67 -20.30
N ILE A 165 1.48 12.45 -19.83
CA ILE A 165 0.23 11.95 -19.23
C ILE A 165 0.52 11.26 -17.89
N PRO A 166 -0.49 11.14 -17.00
CA PRO A 166 -0.33 10.39 -15.76
C PRO A 166 0.03 8.94 -16.06
N PHE A 167 1.20 8.49 -15.60
CA PHE A 167 1.63 7.09 -15.65
C PHE A 167 1.79 6.61 -14.21
N VAL A 168 0.67 6.20 -13.60
CA VAL A 168 0.59 5.98 -12.15
C VAL A 168 -0.56 5.04 -11.79
N GLY A 169 -0.33 4.16 -10.82
CA GLY A 169 -1.38 3.44 -10.10
C GLY A 169 -1.61 3.99 -8.70
N ASN A 170 -2.86 3.99 -8.26
CA ASN A 170 -3.23 4.36 -6.90
C ASN A 170 -4.52 3.65 -6.47
N GLY A 171 -4.42 2.82 -5.42
CA GLY A 171 -5.55 2.12 -4.83
C GLY A 171 -6.22 1.17 -5.82
N THR A 172 -7.37 1.58 -6.37
CA THR A 172 -8.13 0.80 -7.35
C THR A 172 -8.09 1.40 -8.76
N SER A 173 -7.23 2.37 -9.02
CA SER A 173 -7.10 3.03 -10.33
C SER A 173 -5.69 2.94 -10.88
N CYS A 174 -5.56 2.77 -12.19
CA CYS A 174 -4.29 2.78 -12.91
C CYS A 174 -4.42 3.64 -14.18
N PHE A 175 -3.43 4.47 -14.46
CA PHE A 175 -3.40 5.36 -15.62
C PHE A 175 -2.12 5.11 -16.40
N VAL A 176 -2.26 4.84 -17.70
CA VAL A 176 -1.17 4.64 -18.65
C VAL A 176 -1.54 5.29 -19.99
N GLY A 177 -0.56 5.41 -20.89
CA GLY A 177 -0.77 5.93 -22.24
C GLY A 177 -0.99 4.82 -23.26
N ASP A 178 -1.48 5.17 -24.44
CA ASP A 178 -1.58 4.30 -25.61
C ASP A 178 -1.06 5.00 -26.87
N ASN A 179 -0.14 4.33 -27.58
CA ASN A 179 0.44 4.78 -28.84
C ASN A 179 0.90 3.56 -29.65
N GLU A 180 0.91 3.66 -30.98
CA GLU A 180 1.31 2.59 -31.91
C GLU A 180 2.78 2.18 -31.73
N ALA A 181 3.63 3.05 -31.17
CA ALA A 181 5.00 2.70 -30.79
C ALA A 181 5.06 1.66 -29.65
N TRP A 182 4.00 1.54 -28.86
CA TRP A 182 3.85 0.56 -27.79
C TRP A 182 2.97 -0.59 -28.28
N ASP A 183 3.51 -1.43 -29.15
CA ASP A 183 2.80 -2.63 -29.65
C ASP A 183 3.42 -3.90 -29.06
N TYR A 184 2.63 -4.64 -28.28
CA TYR A 184 3.09 -5.86 -27.60
C TYR A 184 3.68 -6.91 -28.55
N GLN A 185 3.31 -6.90 -29.84
CA GLN A 185 3.91 -7.77 -30.86
C GLN A 185 5.42 -7.58 -31.03
N ASN A 186 5.97 -6.44 -30.62
CA ASN A 186 7.41 -6.19 -30.63
C ASN A 186 8.14 -6.67 -29.37
N PHE A 187 7.44 -7.10 -28.32
CA PHE A 187 8.01 -7.39 -26.99
C PHE A 187 9.21 -8.37 -27.04
N ASN A 188 9.13 -9.41 -27.88
CA ASN A 188 10.19 -10.42 -28.01
C ASN A 188 11.26 -10.08 -29.05
N LYS A 189 11.19 -8.91 -29.68
CA LYS A 189 12.18 -8.50 -30.69
C LYS A 189 13.41 -7.89 -30.02
N ASN A 190 14.59 -8.25 -30.50
CA ASN A 190 15.86 -7.63 -30.08
C ASN A 190 16.16 -6.39 -30.96
N THR A 191 15.23 -5.43 -30.96
CA THR A 191 15.31 -4.18 -31.74
C THR A 191 14.97 -2.99 -30.83
N PRO A 192 15.24 -1.74 -31.25
CA PRO A 192 14.83 -0.55 -30.48
C PRO A 192 13.34 -0.54 -30.13
N GLU A 193 12.47 -1.00 -31.03
CA GLU A 193 11.02 -1.11 -30.77
C GLU A 193 10.73 -2.15 -29.68
N GLY A 194 11.42 -3.29 -29.70
CA GLY A 194 11.29 -4.29 -28.64
C GLY A 194 11.78 -3.79 -27.28
N THR A 195 12.88 -3.03 -27.25
CA THR A 195 13.37 -2.35 -26.03
C THR A 195 12.32 -1.38 -25.48
N THR A 196 11.72 -0.55 -26.33
CA THR A 196 10.65 0.39 -25.97
C THR A 196 9.43 -0.33 -25.39
N VAL A 197 9.01 -1.43 -26.02
CA VAL A 197 7.83 -2.19 -25.58
C VAL A 197 8.08 -2.95 -24.28
N LYS A 198 9.31 -3.45 -24.04
CA LYS A 198 9.68 -4.04 -22.75
C LYS A 198 9.64 -3.00 -21.62
N TRP A 199 10.20 -1.81 -21.87
CA TRP A 199 10.13 -0.70 -20.91
C TRP A 199 8.69 -0.32 -20.59
N TYR A 200 7.85 -0.14 -21.61
CA TYR A 200 6.44 0.20 -21.42
C TYR A 200 5.69 -0.92 -20.67
N MET A 201 5.88 -2.18 -21.05
CA MET A 201 5.22 -3.33 -20.41
C MET A 201 5.62 -3.46 -18.94
N GLY A 202 6.91 -3.27 -18.61
CA GLY A 202 7.38 -3.29 -17.23
C GLY A 202 6.74 -2.18 -16.38
N GLY A 203 6.70 -0.95 -16.90
CA GLY A 203 5.98 0.16 -16.28
C GLY A 203 4.49 -0.13 -16.10
N PHE A 204 3.82 -0.60 -17.16
CA PHE A 204 2.40 -0.95 -17.14
C PHE A 204 2.08 -2.01 -16.09
N LEU A 205 2.88 -3.07 -15.98
CA LEU A 205 2.69 -4.11 -14.96
C LEU A 205 2.80 -3.54 -13.54
N HIS A 206 3.78 -2.66 -13.30
CA HIS A 206 4.04 -2.03 -12.00
C HIS A 206 2.90 -1.10 -11.60
N GLU A 207 2.47 -0.21 -12.49
CA GLU A 207 1.35 0.70 -12.21
C GLU A 207 0.02 -0.04 -12.09
N LEU A 208 -0.20 -1.09 -12.88
CA LEU A 208 -1.35 -1.97 -12.67
C LEU A 208 -1.29 -2.63 -11.29
N GLY A 209 -0.10 -3.01 -10.81
CA GLY A 209 0.10 -3.53 -9.46
C GLY A 209 -0.36 -2.55 -8.39
N HIS A 210 0.02 -1.28 -8.50
CA HIS A 210 -0.48 -0.22 -7.64
C HIS A 210 -2.00 -0.03 -7.75
N GLY A 211 -2.57 -0.10 -8.96
CA GLY A 211 -4.04 -0.09 -9.19
C GLY A 211 -4.77 -1.35 -8.72
N LEU A 212 -4.04 -2.38 -8.31
CA LEU A 212 -4.51 -3.60 -7.64
C LEU A 212 -4.21 -3.57 -6.13
N GLY A 213 -3.78 -2.42 -5.60
CA GLY A 213 -3.54 -2.20 -4.17
C GLY A 213 -2.17 -2.67 -3.66
N LEU A 214 -1.23 -2.99 -4.56
CA LEU A 214 0.12 -3.40 -4.16
C LEU A 214 0.96 -2.20 -3.74
N PRO A 215 1.59 -2.21 -2.55
CA PRO A 215 2.62 -1.23 -2.20
C PRO A 215 3.95 -1.59 -2.88
N HIS A 216 4.92 -0.67 -2.81
CA HIS A 216 6.29 -1.02 -3.13
C HIS A 216 6.83 -2.06 -2.14
N ASP A 217 7.62 -3.00 -2.65
CA ASP A 217 8.34 -3.98 -1.85
C ASP A 217 9.53 -4.56 -2.60
N ALA A 218 10.34 -5.35 -1.88
CA ALA A 218 11.49 -6.04 -2.43
C ALA A 218 11.54 -7.50 -1.93
N LEU A 219 12.18 -8.35 -2.72
CA LEU A 219 12.63 -9.65 -2.25
C LEU A 219 13.87 -9.48 -1.36
N PRO A 220 14.11 -10.44 -0.44
CA PRO A 220 15.40 -10.59 0.23
C PRO A 220 16.57 -10.47 -0.77
N LYS A 221 17.58 -9.68 -0.43
CA LYS A 221 18.72 -9.42 -1.34
C LYS A 221 19.40 -10.69 -1.83
N SER A 222 19.52 -11.72 -0.98
CA SER A 222 20.11 -13.00 -1.39
C SER A 222 19.29 -13.73 -2.46
N GLN A 223 17.98 -13.49 -2.55
CA GLN A 223 17.10 -14.15 -3.51
C GLN A 223 17.17 -13.56 -4.92
N GLN A 224 17.70 -12.34 -5.11
CA GLN A 224 17.71 -11.67 -6.42
C GLN A 224 18.41 -12.50 -7.52
N ASN A 225 19.41 -13.29 -7.15
CA ASN A 225 20.19 -14.10 -8.10
C ASN A 225 19.85 -15.60 -8.03
N VAL A 226 18.82 -15.98 -7.27
CA VAL A 226 18.40 -17.38 -7.16
C VAL A 226 17.50 -17.72 -8.36
N PRO A 227 17.75 -18.83 -9.09
CA PRO A 227 16.87 -19.26 -10.19
C PRO A 227 15.41 -19.37 -9.74
N GLY A 228 14.49 -18.80 -10.53
CA GLY A 228 13.06 -18.73 -10.21
C GLY A 228 12.65 -17.51 -9.38
N TYR A 229 13.61 -16.77 -8.83
CA TYR A 229 13.42 -15.44 -8.23
C TYR A 229 13.97 -14.37 -9.17
N GLY A 230 14.20 -13.16 -8.67
CA GLY A 230 14.70 -12.05 -9.46
C GLY A 230 14.46 -10.72 -8.77
N THR A 231 14.06 -9.72 -9.54
CA THR A 231 13.64 -8.42 -9.01
C THR A 231 12.15 -8.46 -8.66
N SER A 232 11.73 -7.89 -7.52
CA SER A 232 10.29 -7.70 -7.26
C SER A 232 9.71 -6.75 -8.32
N LEU A 233 8.53 -7.07 -8.88
CA LEU A 233 7.78 -6.17 -9.77
C LEU A 233 7.60 -4.80 -9.11
N MET A 234 7.24 -4.81 -7.83
CA MET A 234 6.97 -3.61 -7.01
C MET A 234 8.25 -3.02 -6.39
N SER A 235 9.42 -3.49 -6.82
CA SER A 235 10.71 -2.80 -6.68
C SER A 235 11.07 -2.17 -8.03
N TRP A 236 12.30 -2.38 -8.51
CA TRP A 236 12.79 -2.00 -9.84
C TRP A 236 12.32 -2.95 -10.95
N GLY A 237 11.25 -3.69 -10.71
CA GLY A 237 10.73 -4.68 -11.64
C GLY A 237 10.26 -4.08 -12.97
N ASN A 238 9.75 -2.85 -12.92
CA ASN A 238 9.39 -2.08 -14.10
C ASN A 238 10.54 -1.93 -15.11
N SER A 239 11.79 -1.95 -14.65
CA SER A 239 13.00 -1.78 -15.47
C SER A 239 13.68 -3.11 -15.83
N THR A 240 13.24 -4.22 -15.23
CA THR A 240 13.86 -5.54 -15.41
C THR A 240 12.98 -6.52 -16.17
N TYR A 241 11.67 -6.31 -16.20
CA TYR A 241 10.73 -7.17 -16.92
C TYR A 241 11.07 -7.25 -18.41
N GLY A 242 11.19 -8.48 -18.93
CA GLY A 242 11.60 -8.74 -20.32
C GLY A 242 13.12 -8.71 -20.57
N TYR A 243 13.93 -8.43 -19.54
CA TYR A 243 15.39 -8.47 -19.58
C TYR A 243 15.97 -9.52 -18.63
N SER A 244 15.40 -9.61 -17.43
CA SER A 244 15.75 -10.61 -16.42
C SER A 244 14.49 -11.09 -15.71
N SER A 245 14.66 -12.03 -14.78
CA SER A 245 13.53 -12.54 -14.01
C SER A 245 12.95 -11.43 -13.11
N THR A 246 11.64 -11.23 -13.20
CA THR A 246 10.90 -10.22 -12.45
C THR A 246 9.62 -10.86 -11.92
N ILE A 247 9.45 -10.89 -10.61
CA ILE A 247 8.35 -11.64 -9.96
C ILE A 247 7.60 -10.76 -8.95
N LEU A 248 6.39 -11.14 -8.58
CA LEU A 248 5.73 -10.60 -7.39
C LEU A 248 6.30 -11.27 -6.14
N THR A 249 6.34 -10.56 -5.03
CA THR A 249 6.64 -11.18 -3.73
C THR A 249 5.45 -11.99 -3.21
N LYS A 250 5.73 -12.85 -2.23
CA LYS A 250 4.67 -13.58 -1.51
C LYS A 250 3.66 -12.64 -0.84
N SER A 251 4.12 -11.50 -0.33
CA SER A 251 3.28 -10.47 0.30
C SER A 251 2.34 -9.82 -0.70
N SER A 252 2.85 -9.48 -1.90
CA SER A 252 2.03 -8.97 -3.00
C SER A 252 0.95 -9.98 -3.40
N CYS A 253 1.30 -11.25 -3.58
CA CYS A 253 0.31 -12.29 -3.87
C CYS A 253 -0.71 -12.50 -2.74
N ALA A 254 -0.31 -12.32 -1.48
CA ALA A 254 -1.24 -12.37 -0.33
C ALA A 254 -2.26 -11.22 -0.36
N ILE A 255 -1.87 -10.03 -0.84
CA ILE A 255 -2.80 -8.92 -1.07
C ILE A 255 -3.76 -9.27 -2.22
N LEU A 256 -3.21 -9.65 -3.39
CA LEU A 256 -4.01 -10.00 -4.57
C LEU A 256 -5.00 -11.14 -4.32
N ASN A 257 -4.65 -12.10 -3.48
CA ASN A 257 -5.54 -13.19 -3.07
C ASN A 257 -6.88 -12.69 -2.51
N ASN A 258 -6.91 -11.46 -1.99
CA ASN A 258 -8.02 -10.88 -1.24
C ASN A 258 -8.71 -9.70 -1.91
N ILE A 259 -8.23 -9.19 -3.06
CA ILE A 259 -8.87 -8.07 -3.75
C ILE A 259 -10.05 -8.52 -4.62
N GLN A 260 -10.94 -7.58 -4.91
CA GLN A 260 -12.22 -7.83 -5.58
C GLN A 260 -12.06 -8.52 -6.93
N VAL A 261 -11.17 -8.02 -7.79
CA VAL A 261 -11.01 -8.57 -9.15
C VAL A 261 -10.33 -9.92 -9.20
N PHE A 262 -9.78 -10.46 -8.10
CA PHE A 262 -9.24 -11.82 -8.04
C PHE A 262 -10.24 -12.83 -7.46
N ALA A 263 -11.43 -12.38 -7.05
CA ALA A 263 -12.42 -13.24 -6.40
C ALA A 263 -13.00 -14.26 -7.37
N THR A 264 -13.18 -15.49 -6.91
CA THR A 264 -13.83 -16.57 -7.69
C THR A 264 -15.33 -16.70 -7.39
N THR A 265 -15.82 -15.97 -6.39
CA THR A 265 -17.23 -15.98 -5.94
C THR A 265 -17.67 -14.57 -5.59
N ALA A 266 -18.91 -14.22 -5.94
CA ALA A 266 -19.48 -12.91 -5.60
C ALA A 266 -19.61 -12.75 -4.07
N LYS A 267 -19.14 -11.62 -3.55
CA LYS A 267 -19.22 -11.24 -2.12
C LYS A 267 -18.94 -9.74 -1.95
N PRO A 268 -19.32 -9.11 -0.82
CA PRO A 268 -18.95 -7.73 -0.54
C PRO A 268 -17.44 -7.54 -0.40
N PHE A 269 -16.92 -6.38 -0.83
CA PHE A 269 -15.52 -5.97 -0.69
C PHE A 269 -15.41 -4.58 -0.08
N TYR A 270 -14.25 -4.29 0.52
CA TYR A 270 -13.86 -2.96 0.99
C TYR A 270 -14.81 -2.30 2.00
N GLY A 271 -15.59 -3.10 2.73
CA GLY A 271 -16.63 -2.62 3.64
C GLY A 271 -16.24 -2.67 5.12
N GLY A 272 -16.85 -1.81 5.93
CA GLY A 272 -16.79 -1.88 7.39
C GLY A 272 -15.50 -1.38 8.04
N ASN A 273 -15.61 -0.94 9.30
CA ASN A 273 -14.46 -0.51 10.10
C ASN A 273 -13.68 -1.74 10.58
N LYS A 274 -12.40 -1.79 10.23
CA LYS A 274 -11.47 -2.86 10.61
C LYS A 274 -10.51 -2.38 11.68
N SER A 275 -10.28 -3.20 12.69
CA SER A 275 -9.25 -2.95 13.69
C SER A 275 -8.22 -4.07 13.68
N PHE A 276 -6.97 -3.70 13.88
CA PHE A 276 -5.85 -4.60 14.09
C PHE A 276 -4.94 -3.92 15.11
N THR A 277 -4.73 -4.58 16.24
CA THR A 277 -3.96 -4.04 17.37
C THR A 277 -2.93 -5.07 17.78
N ILE A 278 -1.66 -4.66 17.86
CA ILE A 278 -0.61 -5.48 18.44
C ILE A 278 -0.70 -5.34 19.96
N ASN A 279 -0.94 -6.45 20.65
CA ASN A 279 -1.08 -6.47 22.11
C ASN A 279 0.31 -6.57 22.78
N GLN A 280 1.18 -7.40 22.19
CA GLN A 280 2.55 -7.62 22.65
C GLN A 280 3.46 -7.71 21.42
N LEU A 281 4.62 -7.08 21.49
CA LEU A 281 5.64 -7.11 20.45
C LEU A 281 6.98 -7.44 21.09
N TYR A 282 7.59 -8.51 20.64
CA TYR A 282 8.88 -8.99 21.08
C TYR A 282 9.83 -9.02 19.89
N HIS A 283 11.12 -8.90 20.18
CA HIS A 283 12.15 -8.95 19.17
C HIS A 283 13.44 -9.57 19.73
N SER A 284 14.31 -10.02 18.83
CA SER A 284 15.68 -10.45 19.15
C SER A 284 16.59 -10.15 17.97
N PHE A 285 17.87 -9.91 18.25
CA PHE A 285 18.91 -9.84 17.23
C PHE A 285 20.06 -10.76 17.61
N GLU A 286 20.22 -11.84 16.84
CA GLU A 286 21.22 -12.88 17.09
C GLU A 286 21.75 -13.39 15.75
N ASN A 287 23.07 -13.61 15.64
CA ASN A 287 23.70 -14.17 14.44
C ASN A 287 23.33 -13.46 13.13
N GLY A 288 23.17 -12.13 13.16
CA GLY A 288 22.79 -11.34 11.98
C GLY A 288 21.32 -11.44 11.60
N ARG A 289 20.47 -12.10 12.39
CA ARG A 289 19.03 -12.24 12.15
C ARG A 289 18.23 -11.34 13.08
N ILE A 290 17.35 -10.54 12.50
CA ILE A 290 16.27 -9.84 13.20
C ILE A 290 15.10 -10.81 13.29
N ARG A 291 14.59 -11.07 14.49
CA ARG A 291 13.31 -11.78 14.69
C ARG A 291 12.34 -10.86 15.39
N ILE A 292 11.07 -10.88 14.97
CA ILE A 292 9.98 -10.13 15.59
C ILE A 292 8.78 -11.06 15.71
N TRP A 293 8.15 -11.09 16.88
CA TRP A 293 6.95 -11.90 17.13
C TRP A 293 6.04 -11.20 18.14
N GLY A 294 4.81 -11.65 18.23
CA GLY A 294 3.84 -10.99 19.10
C GLY A 294 2.45 -11.57 19.03
N THR A 295 1.55 -10.96 19.79
CA THR A 295 0.12 -11.28 19.80
C THR A 295 -0.68 -10.08 19.32
N TYR A 296 -1.84 -10.34 18.75
CA TYR A 296 -2.71 -9.30 18.22
C TYR A 296 -4.19 -9.54 18.52
N THR A 297 -4.97 -8.47 18.38
CA THR A 297 -6.42 -8.48 18.37
C THR A 297 -6.90 -7.90 17.04
N THR A 298 -7.96 -8.46 16.48
CA THR A 298 -8.59 -7.96 15.25
C THR A 298 -10.10 -8.00 15.35
N SER A 299 -10.80 -7.08 14.66
CA SER A 299 -12.27 -7.03 14.67
C SER A 299 -12.92 -8.12 13.82
N GLN A 300 -12.19 -8.72 12.89
CA GLN A 300 -12.66 -9.75 11.96
C GLN A 300 -11.53 -10.72 11.63
N PRO A 301 -11.83 -11.97 11.20
CA PRO A 301 -10.81 -12.91 10.76
C PRO A 301 -9.92 -12.33 9.66
N ILE A 302 -8.61 -12.53 9.81
CA ILE A 302 -7.59 -12.18 8.81
C ILE A 302 -7.03 -13.49 8.25
N ASN A 303 -6.53 -13.47 7.01
CA ASN A 303 -5.97 -14.67 6.37
C ASN A 303 -4.51 -14.53 5.93
N ALA A 304 -3.92 -13.35 6.07
CA ALA A 304 -2.48 -13.14 5.96
C ALA A 304 -2.05 -11.99 6.87
N ILE A 305 -0.79 -12.06 7.31
CA ILE A 305 -0.08 -10.97 7.97
C ILE A 305 1.16 -10.69 7.14
N ASN A 306 1.14 -9.60 6.39
CA ASN A 306 2.32 -9.19 5.62
C ASN A 306 3.23 -8.35 6.51
N THR A 307 4.53 -8.52 6.35
CA THR A 307 5.56 -7.82 7.12
C THR A 307 6.58 -7.22 6.17
N TYR A 308 7.05 -6.02 6.48
CA TYR A 308 8.01 -5.28 5.67
C TYR A 308 9.09 -4.70 6.56
N PHE A 309 10.35 -4.86 6.15
CA PHE A 309 11.49 -4.16 6.68
C PHE A 309 11.88 -3.07 5.69
N SER A 310 11.26 -1.90 5.84
CA SER A 310 11.36 -0.79 4.88
C SER A 310 12.41 0.23 5.32
N PRO A 311 13.48 0.49 4.53
CA PRO A 311 14.30 1.66 4.75
C PRO A 311 13.57 2.92 4.29
N ASN A 312 14.21 4.08 4.36
CA ASN A 312 13.67 5.35 3.83
C ASN A 312 13.30 5.30 2.32
N ASN A 313 13.77 4.29 1.59
CA ASN A 313 13.35 4.02 0.23
C ASN A 313 12.55 2.71 0.14
N GLN A 314 11.24 2.84 0.00
CA GLN A 314 10.28 1.72 -0.07
C GLN A 314 10.52 0.72 -1.22
N TYR A 315 11.23 1.10 -2.30
CA TYR A 315 11.64 0.16 -3.35
C TYR A 315 12.56 -0.96 -2.85
N TYR A 316 13.12 -0.80 -1.65
CA TYR A 316 13.98 -1.77 -0.99
C TYR A 316 13.33 -2.37 0.27
N ALA A 317 12.00 -2.24 0.43
CA ALA A 317 11.29 -2.78 1.56
C ALA A 317 11.15 -4.30 1.47
N VAL A 318 12.07 -5.03 2.10
CA VAL A 318 12.06 -6.50 2.09
C VAL A 318 10.79 -7.00 2.76
N SER A 319 9.95 -7.71 2.00
CA SER A 319 8.63 -8.16 2.47
C SER A 319 8.56 -9.67 2.65
N SER A 320 7.69 -10.11 3.56
CA SER A 320 7.37 -11.51 3.81
C SER A 320 5.96 -11.67 4.39
N VAL A 321 5.43 -12.89 4.36
CA VAL A 321 4.20 -13.26 5.08
C VAL A 321 4.60 -13.91 6.39
N ALA A 322 4.19 -13.33 7.52
CA ALA A 322 4.50 -13.85 8.85
C ALA A 322 3.80 -15.19 9.11
N ASP A 323 4.46 -16.04 9.90
CA ASP A 323 3.88 -17.29 10.37
C ASP A 323 2.83 -16.97 11.46
N GLY A 324 1.57 -17.36 11.21
CA GLY A 324 0.47 -17.21 12.16
C GLY A 324 0.08 -18.54 12.83
N ASN A 325 -0.54 -18.47 14.00
CA ASN A 325 -1.12 -19.64 14.68
C ASN A 325 -2.51 -19.34 15.28
N LEU A 326 -3.17 -20.39 15.80
CA LEU A 326 -4.57 -20.40 16.26
C LEU A 326 -4.90 -19.46 17.45
N VAL A 327 -3.91 -18.77 18.03
CA VAL A 327 -4.08 -17.90 19.21
C VAL A 327 -3.82 -16.42 18.89
N ASN A 328 -4.06 -15.99 17.64
CA ASN A 328 -3.79 -14.63 17.17
C ASN A 328 -2.37 -14.16 17.52
N SER A 329 -1.37 -14.97 17.17
CA SER A 329 0.03 -14.59 17.25
C SER A 329 0.69 -14.62 15.88
N PHE A 330 1.83 -13.94 15.76
CA PHE A 330 2.62 -13.87 14.55
C PHE A 330 4.11 -13.98 14.87
N SER A 331 4.89 -14.47 13.91
CA SER A 331 6.35 -14.39 13.92
C SER A 331 6.90 -14.13 12.53
N THR A 332 7.95 -13.32 12.44
CA THR A 332 8.67 -13.02 11.21
C THR A 332 10.15 -12.81 11.51
N TYR A 333 10.97 -12.86 10.47
CA TYR A 333 12.39 -12.56 10.58
C TYR A 333 12.93 -11.97 9.27
N VAL A 334 14.08 -11.32 9.37
CA VAL A 334 14.92 -10.96 8.23
C VAL A 334 16.38 -11.05 8.63
N ASP A 335 17.23 -11.53 7.72
CA ASP A 335 18.67 -11.50 7.92
C ASP A 335 19.22 -10.13 7.47
N ILE A 336 20.18 -9.57 8.21
CA ILE A 336 20.83 -8.29 7.85
C ILE A 336 21.45 -8.38 6.44
N SER A 337 21.94 -9.55 6.05
CA SER A 337 22.47 -9.82 4.71
C SER A 337 21.41 -9.74 3.59
N ASP A 338 20.13 -9.86 3.94
CA ASP A 338 19.01 -9.75 3.01
C ASP A 338 18.48 -8.32 2.87
N LEU A 339 18.89 -7.41 3.75
CA LEU A 339 18.58 -5.99 3.64
C LEU A 339 19.53 -5.29 2.67
N TYR A 340 19.05 -4.24 2.00
CA TYR A 340 19.84 -3.49 1.01
C TYR A 340 20.74 -2.43 1.65
N TYR A 341 20.40 -2.00 2.87
CA TYR A 341 21.15 -1.00 3.63
C TYR A 341 21.37 -1.47 5.07
N THR A 342 22.59 -1.28 5.57
CA THR A 342 22.99 -1.69 6.92
C THR A 342 23.26 -0.51 7.85
N ASN A 343 23.07 0.73 7.39
CA ASN A 343 23.30 1.93 8.18
C ASN A 343 22.29 3.03 7.81
N THR A 344 21.03 2.85 8.22
CA THR A 344 19.93 3.77 7.94
C THR A 344 18.73 3.52 8.87
N ASP A 345 17.77 4.43 8.88
CA ASP A 345 16.50 4.25 9.57
C ASP A 345 15.62 3.25 8.82
N TYR A 346 14.99 2.36 9.58
CA TYR A 346 14.04 1.38 9.08
C TYR A 346 12.68 1.52 9.76
N GLN A 347 11.66 1.07 9.04
CA GLN A 347 10.33 0.82 9.53
C GLN A 347 10.08 -0.68 9.45
N PHE A 348 9.70 -1.29 10.58
CA PHE A 348 9.01 -2.56 10.60
C PHE A 348 7.51 -2.30 10.43
N ILE A 349 6.96 -2.69 9.30
CA ILE A 349 5.54 -2.54 8.98
C ILE A 349 4.89 -3.92 9.06
N ILE A 350 3.80 -4.02 9.80
CA ILE A 350 2.96 -5.22 9.87
C ILE A 350 1.54 -4.88 9.40
N GLN A 351 1.06 -5.62 8.41
CA GLN A 351 -0.21 -5.42 7.73
C GLN A 351 -1.10 -6.65 7.93
N ALA A 352 -2.25 -6.45 8.57
CA ALA A 352 -3.31 -7.46 8.60
C ALA A 352 -4.12 -7.40 7.31
N GLN A 353 -4.22 -8.53 6.61
CA GLN A 353 -5.00 -8.66 5.39
C GLN A 353 -6.34 -9.36 5.67
N PHE A 354 -7.42 -8.68 5.32
CA PHE A 354 -8.78 -9.18 5.50
C PHE A 354 -9.30 -9.83 4.21
N PRO A 355 -10.14 -10.88 4.30
CA PRO A 355 -10.66 -11.61 3.14
C PRO A 355 -11.47 -10.80 2.12
N ASP A 356 -11.91 -9.60 2.48
CA ASP A 356 -12.71 -8.67 1.65
C ASP A 356 -11.85 -7.55 1.03
N GLY A 357 -10.52 -7.72 1.06
CA GLY A 357 -9.56 -6.79 0.48
C GLY A 357 -9.16 -5.63 1.40
N GLY A 358 -9.81 -5.46 2.55
CA GLY A 358 -9.39 -4.47 3.53
C GLY A 358 -8.02 -4.81 4.15
N ALA A 359 -7.27 -3.77 4.53
CA ALA A 359 -5.99 -3.91 5.20
C ALA A 359 -5.82 -2.87 6.31
N VAL A 360 -5.15 -3.24 7.40
CA VAL A 360 -4.78 -2.33 8.50
C VAL A 360 -3.32 -2.52 8.85
N TYR A 361 -2.58 -1.42 8.98
CA TYR A 361 -1.13 -1.41 9.18
C TYR A 361 -0.76 -0.94 10.59
N LYS A 362 0.36 -1.44 11.11
CA LYS A 362 1.13 -0.87 12.22
C LYS A 362 2.57 -0.70 11.80
N VAL A 363 3.18 0.40 12.25
CA VAL A 363 4.52 0.82 11.86
C VAL A 363 5.35 1.02 13.11
N TYR A 364 6.53 0.41 13.16
CA TYR A 364 7.50 0.53 14.24
C TYR A 364 8.84 0.97 13.66
N ASN A 365 9.31 2.16 14.04
CA ASN A 365 10.56 2.69 13.53
C ASN A 365 11.73 2.17 14.37
N PHE A 366 12.85 1.83 13.74
CA PHE A 366 14.09 1.48 14.40
C PHE A 366 15.29 1.77 13.48
N PRO A 367 16.41 2.32 13.97
CA PRO A 367 17.60 2.46 13.16
C PRO A 367 18.38 1.15 13.09
N ILE A 368 19.08 0.94 11.98
CA ILE A 368 20.20 0.00 11.90
C ILE A 368 21.47 0.82 11.80
N VAL A 369 22.41 0.59 12.72
CA VAL A 369 23.72 1.27 12.76
C VAL A 369 24.82 0.24 12.59
N ASN A 370 25.58 0.33 11.51
CA ASN A 370 26.66 -0.61 11.17
C ASN A 370 26.23 -2.09 11.24
N GLY A 371 25.05 -2.41 10.71
CA GLY A 371 24.47 -3.76 10.69
C GLY A 371 23.84 -4.21 12.01
N ILE A 372 23.83 -3.35 13.04
CA ILE A 372 23.23 -3.63 14.34
C ILE A 372 21.90 -2.89 14.47
N PRO A 373 20.76 -3.59 14.48
CA PRO A 373 19.44 -2.99 14.65
C PRO A 373 19.26 -2.52 16.11
N LYS A 374 18.72 -1.32 16.28
CA LYS A 374 18.35 -0.75 17.58
C LYS A 374 16.83 -0.80 17.73
N MET A 375 16.31 -2.01 17.92
CA MET A 375 14.87 -2.28 17.98
C MET A 375 14.29 -1.91 19.34
N ASP A 376 14.34 -0.64 19.69
CA ASP A 376 13.62 -0.12 20.86
C ASP A 376 12.17 0.17 20.43
N PHE A 377 11.40 -0.88 20.12
CA PHE A 377 10.00 -0.77 19.72
C PHE A 377 9.15 -0.26 20.88
N GLN A 378 9.16 1.05 21.05
CA GLN A 378 8.43 1.73 22.10
C GLN A 378 6.92 1.60 21.84
N THR A 379 6.22 1.04 22.82
CA THR A 379 4.76 0.99 22.86
C THR A 379 4.26 2.02 23.87
N GLU A 380 3.05 2.54 23.68
CA GLU A 380 2.47 3.43 24.69
C GLU A 380 1.98 2.63 25.89
N VAL A 381 2.32 3.10 27.08
CA VAL A 381 1.71 2.64 28.33
C VAL A 381 0.21 2.91 28.26
N SER A 382 -0.61 1.92 28.63
CA SER A 382 -2.05 2.14 28.74
C SER A 382 -2.33 3.28 29.71
N ARG A 383 -3.18 4.23 29.28
CA ARG A 383 -3.59 5.38 30.09
C ARG A 383 -4.78 5.07 31.01
N THR A 384 -5.28 3.83 30.99
CA THR A 384 -6.34 3.40 31.90
C THR A 384 -5.91 3.61 33.35
N GLY A 385 -6.70 4.39 34.10
CA GLY A 385 -6.43 4.70 35.51
C GLY A 385 -5.46 5.86 35.74
N TRP A 386 -4.99 6.53 34.68
CA TRP A 386 -4.21 7.77 34.82
C TRP A 386 -5.07 8.90 35.37
N THR A 387 -4.48 9.74 36.22
CA THR A 387 -5.14 10.93 36.78
C THR A 387 -4.21 12.14 36.77
N ILE A 388 -4.80 13.34 36.79
CA ILE A 388 -4.05 14.58 37.02
C ILE A 388 -4.00 14.87 38.51
N SER A 389 -2.79 15.03 39.06
CA SER A 389 -2.61 15.37 40.48
C SER A 389 -2.50 16.87 40.75
N SER A 390 -2.11 17.68 39.75
CA SER A 390 -2.08 19.15 39.84
C SER A 390 -1.94 19.77 38.46
N SER A 391 -2.44 21.00 38.24
CA SER A 391 -2.31 21.69 36.96
C SER A 391 -2.48 23.20 37.08
N SER A 392 -1.82 23.96 36.20
CA SER A 392 -2.06 25.39 35.94
C SER A 392 -3.09 25.63 34.81
N ALA A 393 -4.12 24.77 34.71
CA ALA A 393 -5.12 24.77 33.65
C ALA A 393 -6.17 25.89 33.77
N TYR A 394 -6.82 26.23 32.65
CA TYR A 394 -8.13 26.88 32.67
C TYR A 394 -9.22 25.88 33.05
N PRO A 395 -10.20 26.22 33.93
CA PRO A 395 -11.22 25.27 34.37
C PRO A 395 -12.04 24.59 33.26
N ALA A 396 -12.30 25.26 32.13
CA ALA A 396 -13.04 24.66 31.01
C ALA A 396 -12.20 23.76 30.08
N TYR A 397 -10.87 23.84 30.17
CA TYR A 397 -9.92 23.03 29.40
C TYR A 397 -8.91 22.35 30.35
N PRO A 398 -9.41 21.47 31.26
CA PRO A 398 -8.61 20.87 32.31
C PRO A 398 -7.52 19.95 31.75
N ALA A 399 -6.48 19.71 32.54
CA ALA A 399 -5.38 18.83 32.12
C ALA A 399 -5.79 17.37 31.93
N SER A 400 -6.96 16.95 32.44
CA SER A 400 -7.50 15.63 32.17
C SER A 400 -7.78 15.39 30.69
N PHE A 401 -8.01 16.45 29.91
CA PHE A 401 -8.15 16.36 28.46
C PHE A 401 -6.84 15.99 27.76
N ALA A 402 -5.69 16.20 28.39
CA ALA A 402 -4.40 15.79 27.83
C ALA A 402 -4.09 14.29 28.03
N ILE A 403 -5.01 13.51 28.63
CA ILE A 403 -4.80 12.08 28.91
C ILE A 403 -6.07 11.23 28.62
N ASP A 404 -7.07 11.79 27.93
CA ASP A 404 -8.39 11.17 27.77
C ASP A 404 -8.55 10.27 26.54
N GLY A 405 -7.61 10.32 25.59
CA GLY A 405 -7.66 9.55 24.36
C GLY A 405 -8.36 10.23 23.19
N ASN A 406 -8.80 11.49 23.34
CA ASN A 406 -9.55 12.23 22.35
C ASN A 406 -8.75 13.43 21.79
N LEU A 407 -8.35 13.36 20.53
CA LEU A 407 -7.61 14.44 19.86
C LEU A 407 -8.41 15.74 19.68
N ASN A 408 -9.73 15.71 19.88
CA ASN A 408 -10.59 16.89 19.76
C ASN A 408 -10.74 17.67 21.07
N THR A 409 -10.31 17.11 22.20
CA THR A 409 -10.19 17.80 23.48
C THR A 409 -8.74 18.19 23.69
N TYR A 410 -8.51 19.20 24.55
CA TYR A 410 -7.16 19.66 24.87
C TYR A 410 -7.11 20.34 26.23
N TRP A 411 -5.99 20.16 26.93
CA TRP A 411 -5.61 21.04 28.02
C TRP A 411 -5.31 22.42 27.48
N HIS A 412 -5.70 23.48 28.19
CA HIS A 412 -5.26 24.84 27.91
C HIS A 412 -4.72 25.50 29.18
N THR A 413 -3.64 26.26 29.05
CA THR A 413 -3.16 27.16 30.10
C THR A 413 -4.27 28.09 30.56
N ASN A 414 -4.26 28.53 31.81
CA ASN A 414 -5.27 29.45 32.31
C ASN A 414 -5.43 30.69 31.38
N TYR A 415 -6.64 30.95 30.88
CA TYR A 415 -6.98 32.10 30.03
C TYR A 415 -8.47 32.48 30.14
N SER A 416 -8.85 33.74 29.90
CA SER A 416 -10.26 34.15 29.76
C SER A 416 -10.64 34.36 28.29
N PRO A 417 -11.72 33.71 27.80
CA PRO A 417 -12.20 33.91 26.43
C PRO A 417 -12.55 35.38 26.12
N GLY A 418 -12.14 35.87 24.95
CA GLY A 418 -12.52 37.20 24.45
C GLY A 418 -11.72 38.38 25.01
N VAL A 419 -10.70 38.14 25.84
CA VAL A 419 -9.83 39.18 26.41
C VAL A 419 -8.37 38.89 26.06
N LEU A 420 -7.66 39.90 25.54
CA LEU A 420 -6.19 39.87 25.44
C LEU A 420 -5.67 40.07 26.86
N GLN A 421 -5.39 38.97 27.56
CA GLN A 421 -5.07 39.01 28.99
C GLN A 421 -3.60 39.39 29.23
N THR A 422 -3.39 40.24 30.23
CA THR A 422 -2.07 40.44 30.85
C THR A 422 -1.94 39.65 32.16
N ASP A 423 -3.05 39.37 32.86
CA ASP A 423 -3.07 38.71 34.18
C ASP A 423 -4.37 37.87 34.38
N PRO A 424 -4.35 36.53 34.19
CA PRO A 424 -5.53 35.68 34.36
C PRO A 424 -5.95 35.44 35.82
N VAL A 425 -5.13 35.86 36.79
CA VAL A 425 -5.42 35.90 38.23
C VAL A 425 -4.99 37.28 38.74
N PRO A 426 -5.80 37.99 39.56
CA PRO A 426 -5.42 39.29 40.09
C PRO A 426 -4.04 39.25 40.77
N GLY A 427 -3.06 39.93 40.16
CA GLY A 427 -1.69 40.07 40.69
C GLY A 427 -0.64 39.06 40.19
N GLN A 428 -0.93 38.28 39.13
CA GLN A 428 0.04 37.34 38.55
C GLN A 428 0.18 37.55 37.04
N ALA A 429 1.39 37.90 36.62
CA ALA A 429 1.74 38.07 35.21
C ALA A 429 1.57 36.76 34.45
N GLN A 430 1.06 36.86 33.22
CA GLN A 430 0.95 35.72 32.32
C GLN A 430 2.31 35.35 31.73
N THR A 431 3.12 34.62 32.49
CA THR A 431 4.47 34.24 32.08
C THR A 431 4.70 32.75 32.26
N PHE A 432 5.52 32.18 31.39
CA PHE A 432 6.04 30.83 31.58
C PHE A 432 6.87 30.76 32.89
N PRO A 433 6.91 29.59 33.57
CA PRO A 433 6.42 28.31 33.09
C PRO A 433 5.01 27.91 33.58
N TYR A 434 4.33 27.09 32.78
CA TYR A 434 3.10 26.38 33.16
C TYR A 434 3.39 24.90 33.43
N PHE A 435 2.52 24.21 34.17
CA PHE A 435 2.74 22.79 34.43
C PHE A 435 1.45 21.99 34.66
N TYR A 436 1.59 20.67 34.53
CA TYR A 436 0.71 19.72 35.21
C TYR A 436 1.43 18.42 35.52
N ASP A 437 0.88 17.72 36.51
CA ASP A 437 1.40 16.48 37.04
C ASP A 437 0.43 15.35 36.75
N ILE A 438 0.94 14.26 36.20
CA ILE A 438 0.22 13.03 35.86
C ILE A 438 0.62 11.95 36.86
N ASN A 439 -0.36 11.21 37.37
CA ASN A 439 -0.19 9.95 38.08
C ASN A 439 -0.66 8.81 37.19
N MET A 440 0.25 7.90 36.82
CA MET A 440 -0.03 6.76 35.95
C MET A 440 -0.83 5.65 36.63
N GLY A 441 -1.18 5.80 37.91
CA GLY A 441 -1.91 4.80 38.70
C GLY A 441 -0.98 3.75 39.32
N ALA A 442 -0.03 3.22 38.54
CA ALA A 442 1.02 2.30 38.97
C ALA A 442 2.39 2.71 38.38
N ALA A 443 3.48 2.22 38.98
CA ALA A 443 4.81 2.41 38.42
C ALA A 443 5.02 1.48 37.22
N ASP A 444 5.58 2.01 36.13
CA ASP A 444 6.01 1.26 34.94
C ASP A 444 7.43 1.70 34.55
N TYR A 445 8.14 0.90 33.75
CA TYR A 445 9.43 1.29 33.19
C TYR A 445 9.20 2.00 31.85
N ILE A 446 9.56 3.29 31.79
CA ILE A 446 9.30 4.12 30.61
C ILE A 446 10.61 4.64 29.99
N TRP A 447 10.65 4.67 28.66
CA TRP A 447 11.74 5.18 27.82
C TRP A 447 11.57 6.64 27.42
N GLY A 448 10.38 7.21 27.63
CA GLY A 448 10.09 8.55 27.17
C GLY A 448 8.61 8.86 27.25
N LEU A 449 8.23 9.95 26.59
CA LEU A 449 6.87 10.45 26.50
C LEU A 449 6.46 10.65 25.05
N VAL A 450 5.17 10.51 24.79
CA VAL A 450 4.53 10.86 23.53
C VAL A 450 3.73 12.14 23.73
N PHE A 451 3.77 13.05 22.77
CA PHE A 451 2.99 14.29 22.76
C PHE A 451 2.19 14.40 21.47
N THR A 452 0.95 14.88 21.57
CA THR A 452 0.16 15.34 20.42
C THR A 452 -0.32 16.76 20.68
N GLN A 453 0.07 17.66 19.79
CA GLN A 453 -0.28 19.07 19.90
C GLN A 453 -1.77 19.29 19.60
N HIS A 454 -2.31 20.45 20.00
CA HIS A 454 -3.64 20.88 19.59
C HIS A 454 -3.80 20.87 18.05
N GLN A 455 -4.90 20.26 17.57
CA GLN A 455 -5.10 19.95 16.16
C GLN A 455 -5.25 21.19 15.26
N GLY A 456 -5.70 22.32 15.82
CA GLY A 456 -5.73 23.60 15.11
C GLY A 456 -4.36 24.26 14.93
N LEU A 457 -3.28 23.66 15.42
CA LEU A 457 -1.90 24.18 15.40
C LEU A 457 -1.74 25.62 15.92
N ALA A 458 -2.63 26.00 16.85
CA ALA A 458 -2.60 27.23 17.61
C ALA A 458 -2.25 26.91 19.07
N ARG A 459 -1.51 27.83 19.71
CA ARG A 459 -1.02 27.72 21.09
C ARG A 459 -0.16 26.48 21.32
N ASN A 460 0.60 26.04 20.32
CA ASN A 460 1.42 24.83 20.49
C ASN A 460 2.64 25.09 21.37
N ALA A 461 2.93 24.14 22.25
CA ALA A 461 4.13 24.14 23.07
C ALA A 461 5.38 24.04 22.18
N LYS A 462 6.42 24.80 22.52
CA LYS A 462 7.73 24.75 21.84
C LYS A 462 8.78 24.12 22.73
N ASN A 463 9.15 24.76 23.84
CA ASN A 463 10.13 24.20 24.78
C ASN A 463 9.44 23.64 26.02
N ILE A 464 9.80 22.43 26.44
CA ILE A 464 9.31 21.80 27.66
C ILE A 464 10.46 21.26 28.51
N SER A 465 10.23 21.11 29.81
CA SER A 465 11.08 20.34 30.72
C SER A 465 10.28 19.19 31.30
N VAL A 466 10.89 18.01 31.36
CA VAL A 466 10.23 16.80 31.88
C VAL A 466 10.88 16.40 33.20
N TYR A 467 10.04 16.10 34.19
CA TYR A 467 10.44 15.55 35.48
C TYR A 467 9.65 14.28 35.78
N THR A 468 10.26 13.35 36.50
CA THR A 468 9.61 12.08 36.89
C THR A 468 9.95 11.69 38.32
N ARG A 469 9.13 10.83 38.93
CA ARG A 469 9.44 10.10 40.16
C ARG A 469 8.67 8.78 40.23
N ALA A 470 9.19 7.79 40.95
CA ALA A 470 8.54 6.48 41.09
C ALA A 470 7.48 6.47 42.22
N SER A 471 7.67 7.32 43.24
CA SER A 471 6.76 7.45 44.39
C SER A 471 6.64 8.90 44.86
N THR A 472 5.63 9.21 45.68
CA THR A 472 5.49 10.54 46.31
C THR A 472 6.49 10.80 47.43
N ALA A 473 7.15 9.75 47.94
CA ALA A 473 8.24 9.87 48.92
C ALA A 473 9.54 10.38 48.29
N GLU A 474 9.68 10.24 46.97
CA GLU A 474 10.82 10.75 46.21
C GLU A 474 10.59 12.18 45.71
N GLY A 475 11.69 12.93 45.61
CA GLY A 475 11.71 14.22 44.92
C GLY A 475 11.58 14.08 43.40
N TRP A 476 11.19 15.17 42.73
CA TRP A 476 11.17 15.22 41.28
C TRP A 476 12.58 15.11 40.70
N THR A 477 12.81 14.17 39.79
CA THR A 477 14.05 14.05 39.03
C THR A 477 13.90 14.66 37.65
N HIS A 478 14.74 15.63 37.29
CA HIS A 478 14.77 16.22 35.96
C HIS A 478 15.28 15.21 34.92
N ARG A 479 14.56 15.07 33.80
CA ARG A 479 14.91 14.15 32.71
C ARG A 479 15.46 14.84 31.47
N GLY A 480 15.15 16.11 31.29
CA GLY A 480 15.69 16.90 30.19
C GLY A 480 14.79 18.03 29.77
N ASN A 481 15.34 18.88 28.91
CA ASN A 481 14.63 19.90 28.17
C ASN A 481 14.48 19.45 26.72
N TYR A 482 13.30 19.66 26.15
CA TYR A 482 12.97 19.17 24.82
C TYR A 482 12.22 20.22 24.01
N ASP A 483 12.49 20.19 22.70
CA ASP A 483 11.80 21.00 21.71
C ASP A 483 10.75 20.16 21.01
N LEU A 484 9.49 20.50 21.22
CA LEU A 484 8.39 19.92 20.49
C LEU A 484 8.27 20.60 19.13
N LYS A 485 7.97 19.83 18.09
CA LYS A 485 7.64 20.31 16.74
C LYS A 485 6.21 20.85 16.70
N LYS A 486 5.97 21.86 15.85
CA LYS A 486 4.63 22.38 15.51
C LYS A 486 3.93 21.46 14.50
N VAL A 487 3.47 20.29 14.96
CA VAL A 487 2.81 19.25 14.14
C VAL A 487 1.62 18.65 14.86
N ALA A 488 0.58 18.22 14.12
CA ALA A 488 -0.68 17.72 14.69
C ALA A 488 -0.67 16.21 15.00
N TYR A 489 0.36 15.49 14.55
CA TYR A 489 0.56 14.06 14.81
C TYR A 489 1.51 13.82 15.99
N LYS A 490 1.52 12.57 16.49
CA LYS A 490 2.34 12.15 17.63
C LYS A 490 3.83 12.42 17.40
N GLN A 491 4.50 12.85 18.45
CA GLN A 491 5.95 13.02 18.49
C GLN A 491 6.50 12.51 19.82
N ASN A 492 7.70 11.91 19.75
CA ASN A 492 8.32 11.26 20.89
C ASN A 492 9.40 12.14 21.49
N VAL A 493 9.49 12.10 22.81
CA VAL A 493 10.57 12.66 23.61
C VAL A 493 11.20 11.51 24.39
N LEU A 494 12.45 11.19 24.08
CA LEU A 494 13.13 10.04 24.65
C LEU A 494 14.04 10.43 25.81
N PHE A 495 14.06 9.58 26.83
CA PHE A 495 15.05 9.62 27.90
C PHE A 495 16.33 8.90 27.46
N SER A 496 17.44 9.15 28.16
CA SER A 496 18.71 8.47 27.87
C SER A 496 18.68 6.98 28.19
N GLN A 497 17.77 6.53 29.05
CA GLN A 497 17.55 5.14 29.42
C GLN A 497 16.15 4.94 30.01
N ALA A 498 15.65 3.70 29.99
CA ALA A 498 14.43 3.34 30.72
C ALA A 498 14.56 3.59 32.22
N LEU A 499 13.45 4.02 32.83
CA LEU A 499 13.38 4.29 34.26
C LEU A 499 12.01 3.95 34.84
N ALA A 500 11.99 3.50 36.09
CA ALA A 500 10.76 3.32 36.84
C ALA A 500 10.08 4.68 37.07
N CYS A 501 8.83 4.82 36.63
CA CYS A 501 8.05 6.05 36.71
C CYS A 501 6.61 5.74 37.08
N ARG A 502 6.06 6.54 37.99
CA ARG A 502 4.61 6.60 38.25
C ARG A 502 4.07 8.01 38.08
N TYR A 503 4.87 9.01 38.42
CA TYR A 503 4.48 10.41 38.34
C TYR A 503 5.35 11.14 37.32
N ILE A 504 4.68 11.92 36.47
CA ILE A 504 5.30 12.73 35.43
C ILE A 504 4.88 14.17 35.68
N ARG A 505 5.84 15.11 35.63
CA ARG A 505 5.57 16.55 35.61
C ARG A 505 6.08 17.10 34.30
N ILE A 506 5.20 17.78 33.60
CA ILE A 506 5.53 18.52 32.38
C ILE A 506 5.52 19.98 32.73
N VAL A 507 6.64 20.64 32.46
CA VAL A 507 6.81 22.07 32.60
C VAL A 507 6.92 22.66 31.20
N PHE A 508 6.04 23.60 30.87
CA PHE A 508 6.04 24.26 29.58
C PHE A 508 6.71 25.62 29.69
N ASN A 509 7.74 25.85 28.87
CA ASN A 509 8.62 27.01 28.98
C ASN A 509 8.41 28.04 27.86
N SER A 510 7.81 27.64 26.73
CA SER A 510 7.51 28.56 25.63
C SER A 510 6.46 27.99 24.67
N SER A 511 5.88 28.86 23.83
CA SER A 511 4.98 28.50 22.73
C SER A 511 5.57 28.91 21.37
N TYR A 512 5.02 28.35 20.29
CA TYR A 512 5.37 28.77 18.93
C TYR A 512 4.75 30.10 18.51
N ASP A 513 3.70 30.53 19.19
CA ASP A 513 2.89 31.67 18.77
C ASP A 513 3.44 33.00 19.30
N GLY A 514 4.50 32.98 20.11
CA GLY A 514 5.07 34.18 20.75
C GLY A 514 4.27 34.69 21.95
N GLU A 515 3.11 34.11 22.20
CA GLU A 515 2.18 34.46 23.29
C GLU A 515 2.28 33.47 24.46
N PRO A 516 1.93 33.86 25.70
CA PRO A 516 2.09 33.03 26.89
C PRO A 516 0.93 32.05 27.09
N TYR A 517 0.49 31.38 26.02
CA TYR A 517 -0.57 30.38 26.04
C TYR A 517 -0.12 29.07 25.44
N ILE A 518 -0.60 27.96 26.01
CA ILE A 518 -0.41 26.62 25.46
C ILE A 518 -1.72 25.83 25.46
N ALA A 519 -1.93 25.09 24.37
CA ALA A 519 -2.92 24.04 24.23
C ALA A 519 -2.22 22.71 23.88
N MET A 520 -2.52 21.65 24.63
CA MET A 520 -1.97 20.31 24.43
C MET A 520 -3.10 19.29 24.34
N ALA A 521 -3.17 18.55 23.23
CA ALA A 521 -4.24 17.58 23.01
C ALA A 521 -3.97 16.28 23.78
N GLU A 522 -2.77 15.73 23.70
CA GLU A 522 -2.48 14.44 24.36
C GLU A 522 -1.05 14.29 24.83
N ILE A 523 -0.90 13.58 25.95
CA ILE A 523 0.35 13.04 26.46
C ILE A 523 0.19 11.55 26.76
N GLY A 524 1.22 10.78 26.40
CA GLY A 524 1.40 9.38 26.77
C GLY A 524 2.82 9.11 27.27
N ALA A 525 3.06 7.89 27.75
CA ALA A 525 4.39 7.40 28.11
C ALA A 525 4.76 6.22 27.20
N LEU A 526 6.04 6.11 26.88
CA LEU A 526 6.61 5.09 26.00
C LEU A 526 7.30 4.04 26.86
N LYS A 527 7.04 2.75 26.60
CA LYS A 527 7.70 1.61 27.26
C LYS A 527 8.21 0.57 26.27
#